data_AF-A0A5N9AFV3-F1
#
_entry.id   AF-A0A5N9AFV3-F1
#
_cell.length_a   1.000
_cell.length_b   1.000
_cell.length_c   1.000
_cell.angle_alpha   90.00
_cell.angle_beta   90.00
_cell.angle_gamma   90.00
#
_symmetry.space_group_name_H-M   'P 1'
#
loop_
_entity.id
_entity.type
_entity.pdbx_description
1 polymer ?
#
loop_
_entity_poly.entity_id
_entity_poly.type
_entity_poly.pdbx_seq_one_letter_code
_entity_poly.pdbx_strand_id
1 'polypeptide(L)' 'MRYTKTVDLWDGNTAHMVRTGQLKLQAGQWVKCGQEKPSRFVKIEDSGVIVAAHPQDGSTHKRFKTLCKIYLKSVGDVV' A
#
# COMPACT_ATOMS: atom_id res chain seq x y z
N MET A 1 -11.96 -6.77 19.04
CA MET A 1 -11.06 -6.03 18.13
C MET A 1 -11.91 -5.05 17.34
N ARG A 2 -11.63 -3.74 17.38
CA ARG A 2 -12.31 -2.78 16.50
C ARG A 2 -11.66 -2.91 15.12
N TYR A 3 -12.42 -3.34 14.12
CA TYR A 3 -11.95 -3.31 12.74
C TYR A 3 -11.71 -1.84 12.37
N THR A 4 -10.45 -1.44 12.25
CA THR A 4 -10.10 -0.15 11.66
C THR A 4 -10.67 -0.11 10.25
N LYS A 5 -11.43 0.94 9.93
CA LYS A 5 -11.94 1.14 8.58
C LYS A 5 -10.76 1.13 7.60
N THR A 6 -10.97 0.51 6.44
CA THR A 6 -10.01 0.54 5.34
C THR A 6 -9.62 1.98 5.04
N VAL A 7 -8.33 2.29 5.07
CA VAL A 7 -7.81 3.64 4.82
C VAL A 7 -8.03 3.99 3.35
N ASP A 8 -8.62 5.14 3.08
CA ASP A 8 -8.92 5.59 1.72
C ASP A 8 -7.80 6.44 1.15
N LEU A 9 -7.03 5.90 0.21
CA LEU A 9 -5.96 6.62 -0.48
C LEU A 9 -6.45 7.40 -1.70
N TRP A 10 -7.74 7.32 -2.05
CA TRP A 10 -8.34 8.17 -3.07
C TRP A 10 -8.72 9.55 -2.52
N ASP A 11 -8.93 9.65 -1.20
CA ASP A 11 -9.06 10.92 -0.51
C ASP A 11 -7.71 11.66 -0.49
N GLY A 12 -7.70 12.88 -1.02
CA GLY A 12 -6.49 13.68 -1.19
C GLY A 12 -5.78 14.00 0.13
N ASN A 13 -6.55 14.30 1.18
CA ASN A 13 -5.99 14.60 2.50
C ASN A 13 -5.36 13.35 3.14
N THR A 14 -6.05 12.21 3.07
CA THR A 14 -5.53 10.94 3.58
C THR A 14 -4.27 10.52 2.84
N ALA A 15 -4.25 10.62 1.51
CA ALA A 15 -3.04 10.35 0.73
C ALA A 15 -1.90 11.30 1.10
N HIS A 16 -2.18 12.59 1.34
CA HIS A 16 -1.19 13.55 1.82
C HIS A 16 -0.61 13.14 3.18
N MET A 17 -1.46 12.85 4.18
CA MET A 17 -1.02 12.41 5.51
C MET A 17 -0.17 11.13 5.48
N VAL A 18 -0.47 10.21 4.56
CA VAL A 18 0.34 9.00 4.36
C VAL A 18 1.71 9.35 3.80
N ARG A 19 1.78 10.19 2.76
CA ARG A 19 3.05 10.64 2.15
C ARG A 19 3.94 11.42 3.13
N THR A 20 3.35 12.25 3.99
CA THR A 20 4.08 13.06 4.97
C THR A 20 4.39 12.31 6.27
N GLY A 21 3.95 11.05 6.40
CA GLY A 21 4.20 10.23 7.59
C GLY A 21 3.34 10.58 8.81
N GLN A 22 2.38 11.51 8.67
CA GLN A 22 1.37 11.80 9.70
C GLN A 22 0.43 10.61 9.94
N LEU A 23 0.16 9.82 8.88
CA LEU A 23 -0.56 8.56 8.96
C LEU A 23 0.35 7.41 8.48
N LYS A 24 0.80 6.56 9.39
CA LYS A 24 1.65 5.41 9.05
C LYS A 24 0.80 4.18 8.71
N LEU A 25 1.04 3.60 7.55
CA LEU A 25 0.46 2.34 7.11
C LEU A 25 1.45 1.19 7.30
N GLN A 26 0.93 0.01 7.59
CA GLN A 26 1.73 -1.22 7.64
C GLN A 26 1.63 -1.98 6.32
N ALA A 27 2.73 -2.55 5.86
CA ALA A 27 2.73 -3.43 4.69
C ALA A 27 1.69 -4.54 4.88
N GLY A 28 0.83 -4.73 3.87
CA GLY A 28 -0.30 -5.64 3.92
C GLY A 28 -1.55 -5.05 4.54
N GLN A 29 -1.59 -3.80 5.02
CA GLN A 29 -2.84 -3.18 5.45
C GLN A 29 -3.80 -3.00 4.26
N TRP A 30 -5.10 -3.22 4.48
CA TRP A 30 -6.11 -2.96 3.45
C TRP A 30 -6.29 -1.45 3.25
N VAL A 31 -6.31 -1.02 1.99
CA VAL A 31 -6.51 0.37 1.56
C VAL A 31 -7.50 0.46 0.39
N LYS A 32 -8.19 1.58 0.21
CA LYS A 32 -8.98 1.88 -0.99
C LYS A 32 -8.15 2.78 -1.92
N CYS A 33 -8.29 2.57 -3.22
CA CYS A 33 -7.55 3.31 -4.25
C CYS A 33 -8.48 3.74 -5.38
N GLY A 34 -9.68 4.24 -5.05
CA GLY A 34 -10.67 4.72 -6.03
C GLY A 34 -11.45 3.64 -6.78
N GLN A 35 -11.17 2.36 -6.54
CA GLN A 35 -11.89 1.21 -7.12
C GLN A 35 -12.72 0.48 -6.07
N GLU A 36 -13.71 -0.31 -6.52
CA GLU A 36 -14.66 -1.01 -5.64
C GLU A 36 -13.98 -1.99 -4.68
N LYS A 37 -13.00 -2.76 -5.17
CA LYS A 37 -12.31 -3.78 -4.39
C LYS A 37 -11.06 -3.20 -3.70
N PRO A 38 -10.83 -3.51 -2.41
CA PRO A 38 -9.70 -2.96 -1.68
C PRO A 38 -8.37 -3.53 -2.18
N SER A 39 -7.32 -2.72 -2.03
CA SER A 39 -5.94 -3.03 -2.35
C SER A 39 -5.15 -3.29 -1.06
N ARG A 40 -3.94 -3.84 -1.17
CA ARG A 40 -3.03 -4.01 -0.02
C ARG A 40 -1.87 -3.03 -0.14
N PHE A 41 -1.67 -2.18 0.86
CA PHE A 41 -0.52 -1.27 0.92
C PHE A 41 0.79 -2.08 0.96
N VAL A 42 1.80 -1.64 0.21
CA VAL A 42 3.13 -2.29 0.18
C VAL A 42 4.16 -1.42 0.87
N LYS A 43 4.42 -0.22 0.34
CA LYS A 43 5.34 0.77 0.89
C LYS A 43 5.03 2.16 0.33
N ILE A 44 5.73 3.15 0.87
CA ILE A 44 5.96 4.43 0.21
C ILE A 44 7.40 4.41 -0.29
N GLU A 45 7.63 4.83 -1.53
CA GLU A 45 8.99 5.04 -2.06
C GLU A 45 9.55 6.39 -1.60
N ASP A 46 10.87 6.58 -1.70
CA ASP A 46 11.51 7.83 -1.29
C ASP A 46 11.01 9.04 -2.10
N SER A 47 10.50 8.79 -3.32
CA SER A 47 9.83 9.77 -4.17
C SER A 47 8.43 10.19 -3.67
N GLY A 48 7.88 9.54 -2.66
CA GLY A 48 6.51 9.74 -2.17
C GLY A 48 5.44 8.97 -2.94
N VAL A 49 5.83 8.10 -3.87
CA VAL A 49 4.91 7.19 -4.56
C VAL A 49 4.40 6.14 -3.59
N ILE A 50 3.08 6.02 -3.47
CA ILE A 50 2.44 4.99 -2.66
C ILE A 50 2.24 3.74 -3.52
N VAL A 51 2.89 2.64 -3.14
CA VAL A 51 2.78 1.37 -3.83
C VAL A 51 1.69 0.54 -3.16
N ALA A 52 0.65 0.19 -3.93
CA ALA A 52 -0.44 -0.67 -3.48
C ALA A 52 -0.68 -1.83 -4.47
N ALA A 53 -0.96 -3.01 -3.93
CA ALA A 53 -1.34 -4.18 -4.71
C ALA A 53 -2.84 -4.15 -4.98
N HIS A 54 -3.21 -3.81 -6.21
CA HIS A 54 -4.59 -3.89 -6.67
C HIS A 54 -5.04 -5.34 -6.93
N PRO A 55 -6.34 -5.63 -6.80
CA PRO A 55 -6.92 -6.89 -7.28
C PRO A 55 -6.68 -7.07 -8.78
N GLN A 56 -6.04 -8.17 -9.17
CA GLN A 56 -5.86 -8.58 -10.56
C GLN A 56 -6.08 -10.09 -10.66
N ASP A 57 -6.85 -10.53 -11.66
CA ASP A 57 -7.09 -11.92 -12.06
C ASP A 57 -7.16 -12.94 -10.90
N GLY A 58 -8.00 -12.64 -9.91
CA GLY A 58 -8.40 -13.58 -8.87
C GLY A 58 -7.56 -13.61 -7.58
N SER A 59 -6.48 -12.81 -7.43
CA SER A 59 -5.81 -12.74 -6.10
C SER A 59 -4.98 -11.48 -5.83
N THR A 60 -5.54 -10.54 -5.07
CA THR A 60 -4.80 -9.42 -4.47
C THR A 60 -3.63 -9.90 -3.61
N HIS A 61 -3.75 -11.07 -2.97
CA HIS A 61 -2.69 -11.66 -2.14
C HIS A 61 -1.46 -12.07 -2.95
N LYS A 62 -1.66 -12.72 -4.11
CA LYS A 62 -0.54 -13.06 -5.02
C LYS A 62 0.15 -11.80 -5.53
N ARG A 63 -0.63 -10.78 -5.91
CA ARG A 63 -0.09 -9.49 -6.34
C ARG A 63 0.70 -8.80 -5.23
N PHE A 64 0.16 -8.76 -4.01
CA PHE A 64 0.83 -8.22 -2.84
C PHE A 64 2.18 -8.90 -2.58
N LYS A 65 2.22 -10.24 -2.55
CA LYS A 65 3.47 -10.99 -2.39
C LYS A 65 4.49 -10.67 -3.51
N THR A 66 4.02 -10.51 -4.74
CA THR A 66 4.87 -10.18 -5.88
C THR A 66 5.48 -8.79 -5.73
N LEU A 67 4.67 -7.78 -5.40
CA LEU A 67 5.15 -6.42 -5.19
C LEU A 67 6.06 -6.32 -3.97
N CYS A 68 5.79 -7.03 -2.87
CA CYS A 68 6.71 -7.09 -1.73
C CYS A 68 8.10 -7.61 -2.14
N LYS A 69 8.18 -8.64 -3.00
CA LYS A 69 9.46 -9.15 -3.50
C LYS A 69 10.21 -8.11 -4.35
N ILE A 70 9.50 -7.29 -5.11
CA ILE A 70 10.11 -6.26 -5.97
C ILE A 70 10.58 -5.07 -5.12
N TYR A 71 9.71 -4.56 -4.25
CA TYR A 71 9.88 -3.23 -3.63
C TYR A 71 10.46 -3.26 -2.21
N LEU A 72 10.35 -4.37 -1.49
CA LEU A 72 10.88 -4.52 -0.14
C LEU A 72 12.21 -5.26 -0.10
N LYS A 73 12.50 -6.14 -1.08
CA LYS A 73 13.82 -6.78 -1.18
C LYS A 73 14.86 -5.93 -1.89
N SER A 74 14.46 -4.98 -2.74
CA SER A 74 15.40 -4.10 -3.45
C SER A 74 16.11 -3.08 -2.57
N VAL A 75 15.83 -3.05 -1.26
CA VAL A 75 16.47 -2.17 -0.27
C VAL A 75 17.56 -2.93 0.50
N GLY A 76 18.36 -3.75 -0.20
CA GLY A 76 19.35 -4.65 0.41
C GLY A 76 20.63 -4.89 -0.38
N ASP A 77 20.77 -4.36 -1.59
CA ASP A 77 21.98 -4.52 -2.43
C ASP A 77 22.69 -3.18 -2.64
N VAL A 78 23.00 -2.49 -1.55
CA VAL A 78 24.06 -1.47 -1.53
C VAL A 78 25.13 -2.00 -0.59
N VAL A 79 26.12 -2.66 -1.18
CA VAL A 79 27.44 -2.95 -0.56
C VAL A 79 28.28 -1.68 -0.53
#